data_AF-A0A1B9LQR8-F1
#
_entry.id   AF-A0A1B9LQR8-F1
#
_cell.length_a   1.000
_cell.length_b   1.000
_cell.length_c   1.000
_cell.angle_alpha   90.00
_cell.angle_beta   90.00
_cell.angle_gamma   90.00
#
_symmetry.space_group_name_H-M   'P 1'
#
loop_
_entity.id
_entity.type
_entity.pdbx_description
1 polymer ?
#
loop_
_entity_poly.entity_id
_entity_poly.type
_entity_poly.pdbx_seq_one_letter_code
_entity_poly.pdbx_strand_id
1 'polypeptide(L)'
;NTALIFKEKLNSLPENKLGELINYLFYQVKIIRIDCTSRDFAIKLFQVLNNRGLDLTSADLIKSFLLEKLYKKYKDDLATSKLKEDSFMSDWREMEQLIKQCDDISLNDLFIIYAHYLLGSNQKKSFTEELQNLFENQDPNQVIASLKQFVINYYEKIYCSKDKNIYSFQYLRWSNYWKAILMTAITTNYKDFDELVFELRRFYYLYWIAGKTLSQVKQTSFNVIKALKEKKHINYLKAIFSNKLNSEKIYELAISQLTSNMVDKEAWIKPLLILIEYDLTDQSNPILLKLNNDLHLEHILPKKYKTIAEWNHITEEVKNRWLHSIANLTLLSGKKNIDASNNPFNVKMIVYQGNHTNNTTAFRLSQKVLDDFNQKTFNQQWHEDALKDRYNWILARLEKLLAIDFTLVKQIDTPKMAK
;
A
#
# COMPACT_ATOMS: atom_id res chain seq x y z
N ASN A 1 -4.92 17.32 -20.88
CA ASN A 1 -4.97 18.77 -21.14
C ASN A 1 -6.43 19.17 -21.32
N THR A 2 -7.05 19.72 -20.28
CA THR A 2 -8.49 20.06 -20.26
C THR A 2 -8.89 21.04 -21.36
N ALA A 3 -8.02 22.01 -21.69
CA ALA A 3 -8.28 22.98 -22.75
C ALA A 3 -8.38 22.32 -24.13
N LEU A 4 -7.58 21.28 -24.39
CA LEU A 4 -7.64 20.51 -25.63
C LEU A 4 -8.98 19.77 -25.76
N ILE A 5 -9.43 19.11 -24.69
CA ILE A 5 -10.71 18.39 -24.64
C ILE A 5 -11.90 19.34 -24.87
N PHE A 6 -11.87 20.53 -24.25
CA PHE A 6 -12.90 21.54 -24.48
C PHE A 6 -12.89 22.05 -25.92
N LYS A 7 -11.71 22.31 -26.48
CA LYS A 7 -11.58 22.75 -27.87
C LYS A 7 -12.13 21.71 -28.85
N GLU A 8 -11.79 20.43 -28.67
CA GLU A 8 -12.30 19.33 -29.49
C GLU A 8 -13.83 19.21 -29.38
N LYS A 9 -14.38 19.28 -28.16
CA LYS A 9 -15.84 19.25 -27.96
C LYS A 9 -16.55 20.45 -28.59
N LEU A 10 -16.03 21.66 -28.42
CA LEU A 10 -16.62 22.86 -29.01
C LEU A 10 -16.58 22.80 -30.54
N ASN A 11 -15.48 22.32 -31.12
CA ASN A 11 -15.36 22.15 -32.56
C ASN A 11 -16.28 21.06 -33.14
N SER A 12 -16.68 20.08 -32.33
CA SER A 12 -17.61 19.03 -32.73
C SER A 12 -19.08 19.47 -32.72
N LEU A 13 -19.39 20.63 -32.15
CA LEU A 13 -20.76 21.15 -32.06
C LEU A 13 -21.13 21.99 -33.27
N PRO A 14 -22.37 21.85 -33.79
CA PRO A 14 -22.86 22.74 -34.84
C PRO A 14 -23.03 24.17 -34.33
N GLU A 15 -22.91 25.14 -35.24
CA GLU A 15 -22.83 26.57 -34.94
C GLU A 15 -24.03 27.10 -34.15
N ASN A 16 -25.23 26.58 -34.42
CA ASN A 16 -26.44 26.88 -33.66
C ASN A 16 -26.33 26.50 -32.17
N LYS A 17 -25.73 25.34 -31.87
CA LYS A 17 -25.52 24.85 -30.49
C LYS A 17 -24.43 25.64 -29.77
N LEU A 18 -23.41 26.10 -30.49
CA LEU A 18 -22.41 27.03 -29.95
C LEU A 18 -23.05 28.38 -29.58
N GLY A 19 -23.92 28.91 -30.43
CA GLY A 19 -24.70 30.12 -30.15
C GLY A 19 -25.59 29.99 -28.91
N GLU A 20 -26.30 28.85 -28.78
CA GLU A 20 -27.09 28.53 -27.57
C GLU A 20 -26.21 28.49 -26.31
N LEU A 21 -25.02 27.87 -26.39
CA LEU A 21 -24.08 27.80 -25.27
C LEU A 21 -23.55 29.17 -24.86
N ILE A 22 -23.19 30.02 -25.83
CA ILE A 22 -22.77 31.41 -25.56
C ILE A 22 -23.89 32.16 -24.85
N ASN A 23 -25.11 32.10 -25.37
CA ASN A 23 -26.27 32.73 -24.74
C ASN A 23 -26.50 32.20 -23.32
N TYR A 24 -26.37 30.90 -23.11
CA TYR A 24 -26.47 30.31 -21.78
C TYR A 24 -25.40 30.87 -20.82
N LEU A 25 -24.14 30.94 -21.24
CA LEU A 25 -23.04 31.48 -20.44
C LEU A 25 -23.25 32.97 -20.07
N PHE A 26 -23.78 33.78 -20.99
CA PHE A 26 -24.00 35.20 -20.72
C PHE A 26 -25.26 35.50 -19.91
N TYR A 27 -26.35 34.76 -20.14
CA TYR A 27 -27.66 35.09 -19.57
C TYR A 27 -28.05 34.23 -18.37
N GLN A 28 -27.63 32.96 -18.34
CA GLN A 28 -28.05 31.98 -17.33
C GLN A 28 -26.96 31.68 -16.28
N VAL A 29 -25.68 31.85 -16.60
CA VAL A 29 -24.60 31.71 -15.61
C VAL A 29 -24.43 33.01 -14.82
N LYS A 30 -24.51 32.92 -13.49
CA LYS A 30 -24.27 34.04 -12.58
C LYS A 30 -22.91 33.87 -11.90
N ILE A 31 -22.06 34.88 -12.02
CA ILE A 31 -20.79 34.95 -11.30
C ILE A 31 -20.99 35.83 -10.08
N ILE A 32 -20.80 35.26 -8.89
CA ILE A 32 -20.76 36.02 -7.64
C ILE A 32 -19.31 36.46 -7.43
N ARG A 33 -19.07 37.76 -7.58
CA ARG A 33 -17.79 38.39 -7.25
C ARG A 33 -17.90 39.05 -5.88
N ILE A 34 -16.95 38.76 -4.99
CA ILE A 34 -16.84 39.43 -3.71
C ILE A 34 -15.52 40.18 -3.68
N ASP A 35 -15.59 41.50 -3.73
CA ASP A 35 -14.42 42.37 -3.63
C ASP A 35 -14.08 42.63 -2.17
N CYS A 36 -12.86 42.30 -1.79
CA CYS A 36 -12.36 42.48 -0.44
C CYS A 36 -11.43 43.69 -0.39
N THR A 37 -11.63 44.59 0.57
CA THR A 37 -10.81 45.80 0.76
C THR A 37 -9.44 45.53 1.36
N SER A 38 -9.22 44.33 1.92
CA SER A 38 -7.93 43.86 2.40
C SER A 38 -7.76 42.37 2.13
N ARG A 39 -6.51 41.96 1.91
CA ARG A 39 -6.15 40.56 1.70
C ARG A 39 -6.44 39.68 2.92
N ASP A 40 -6.23 40.20 4.13
CA ASP A 40 -6.55 39.50 5.37
C ASP A 40 -8.04 39.21 5.50
N PHE A 41 -8.90 40.16 5.13
CA PHE A 41 -10.35 39.95 5.06
C PHE A 41 -10.71 38.93 3.97
N ALA A 42 -10.05 38.97 2.81
CA ALA A 42 -10.26 38.01 1.73
C ALA A 42 -9.93 36.58 2.15
N ILE A 43 -8.81 36.36 2.87
CA ILE A 43 -8.40 35.03 3.36
C ILE A 43 -9.42 34.52 4.38
N LYS A 44 -9.83 35.34 5.34
CA LYS A 44 -10.86 34.97 6.33
C LYS A 44 -12.20 34.65 5.67
N LEU A 45 -12.63 35.50 4.73
CA LEU A 45 -13.87 35.29 3.99
C LEU A 45 -13.80 34.00 3.17
N PHE A 46 -12.68 33.72 2.52
CA PHE A 46 -12.44 32.47 1.79
C PHE A 46 -12.56 31.24 2.71
N GLN A 47 -11.94 31.27 3.89
CA GLN A 47 -12.05 30.19 4.87
C GLN A 47 -13.50 29.99 5.35
N VAL A 48 -14.22 31.08 5.66
CA VAL A 48 -15.62 31.03 6.13
C VAL A 48 -16.60 30.56 5.06
N LEU A 49 -16.44 31.01 3.81
CA LEU A 49 -17.30 30.61 2.69
C LEU A 49 -17.12 29.14 2.33
N ASN A 50 -15.87 28.65 2.31
CA ASN A 50 -15.64 27.25 1.98
C ASN A 50 -15.99 26.29 3.13
N ASN A 51 -15.94 26.72 4.40
CA ASN A 51 -16.48 25.96 5.53
C ASN A 51 -18.01 25.72 5.44
N ARG A 52 -18.71 26.37 4.51
CA ARG A 52 -20.16 26.19 4.25
C ARG A 52 -20.45 25.57 2.87
N GLY A 53 -19.41 25.15 2.13
CA GLY A 53 -19.47 24.62 0.76
C GLY A 53 -18.72 23.29 0.59
N LEU A 54 -17.99 23.10 -0.52
CA LEU A 54 -17.03 21.99 -0.66
C LEU A 54 -15.93 22.13 0.39
N ASP A 55 -15.74 21.10 1.22
CA ASP A 55 -14.73 21.11 2.29
C ASP A 55 -13.33 21.38 1.73
N LEU A 56 -12.65 22.42 2.24
CA LEU A 56 -11.23 22.63 1.94
C LEU A 56 -10.42 21.45 2.47
N THR A 57 -9.45 21.00 1.69
CA THR A 57 -8.52 19.99 2.21
C THR A 57 -7.66 20.59 3.31
N SER A 58 -7.11 19.76 4.20
CA SER A 58 -6.15 20.25 5.20
C SER A 58 -4.94 20.92 4.54
N ALA A 59 -4.54 20.46 3.35
CA ALA A 59 -3.48 21.09 2.58
C ALA A 59 -3.84 22.54 2.17
N ASP A 60 -5.07 22.79 1.70
CA ASP A 60 -5.52 24.14 1.32
C ASP A 60 -5.56 25.09 2.51
N LEU A 61 -6.05 24.62 3.66
CA LEU A 61 -6.10 25.42 4.89
C LEU A 61 -4.69 25.77 5.40
N ILE A 62 -3.75 24.83 5.34
CA ILE A 62 -2.36 25.08 5.72
C ILE A 62 -1.68 26.03 4.73
N LYS A 63 -1.96 25.90 3.43
CA LYS A 63 -1.48 26.84 2.40
C LYS A 63 -1.89 28.27 2.71
N SER A 64 -3.19 28.49 2.93
CA SER A 64 -3.72 29.83 3.24
C SER A 64 -3.11 30.41 4.52
N PHE A 65 -2.96 29.58 5.56
CA PHE A 65 -2.34 29.97 6.82
C PHE A 65 -0.87 30.42 6.65
N LEU A 66 -0.06 29.64 5.91
CA LEU A 66 1.35 29.98 5.69
C LEU A 66 1.50 31.24 4.82
N LEU A 67 0.64 31.41 3.81
CA LEU A 67 0.59 32.62 2.98
C LEU A 67 0.21 33.86 3.79
N GLU A 68 -0.76 33.75 4.70
CA GLU A 68 -1.15 34.86 5.59
C GLU A 68 0.02 35.29 6.48
N LYS A 69 0.76 34.33 7.06
CA LYS A 69 1.95 34.63 7.87
C LYS A 69 3.06 35.28 7.05
N LEU A 70 3.30 34.80 5.84
CA LEU A 70 4.31 35.35 4.93
C LEU A 70 3.98 36.80 4.58
N TYR A 71 2.71 37.09 4.26
CA TYR A 71 2.24 38.45 3.99
C TYR A 71 2.43 39.37 5.21
N LYS A 72 2.02 38.95 6.41
CA LYS A 72 2.18 39.76 7.62
C LYS A 72 3.65 40.07 7.93
N LYS A 73 4.54 39.11 7.68
CA LYS A 73 5.99 39.27 7.92
C LYS A 73 6.64 40.33 7.01
N TYR A 74 6.20 40.45 5.76
CA TYR A 74 6.77 41.37 4.77
C TYR A 74 5.79 42.49 4.37
N LYS A 75 4.83 42.83 5.24
CA LYS A 75 3.76 43.81 4.92
C LYS A 75 4.31 45.18 4.50
N ASP A 76 5.43 45.59 5.11
CA ASP A 76 6.05 46.90 4.88
C ASP A 76 7.05 46.90 3.70
N ASP A 77 7.33 45.73 3.12
CA ASP A 77 8.19 45.57 1.93
C ASP A 77 7.45 44.75 0.86
N LEU A 78 6.66 45.45 0.06
CA LEU A 78 5.82 44.85 -0.99
C LEU A 78 6.65 44.08 -2.04
N ALA A 79 7.87 44.53 -2.35
CA ALA A 79 8.73 43.88 -3.33
C ALA A 79 9.21 42.52 -2.80
N THR A 80 9.73 42.48 -1.57
CA THR A 80 10.14 41.22 -0.92
C THR A 80 8.95 40.32 -0.65
N SER A 81 7.81 40.86 -0.22
CA SER A 81 6.57 40.11 0.00
C SER A 81 6.16 39.32 -1.24
N LYS A 82 6.13 40.00 -2.40
CA LYS A 82 5.80 39.37 -3.69
C LYS A 82 6.83 38.30 -4.09
N LEU A 83 8.12 38.58 -3.98
CA LEU A 83 9.18 37.61 -4.31
C LEU A 83 9.09 36.34 -3.44
N LYS A 84 8.85 36.50 -2.13
CA LYS A 84 8.72 35.37 -1.19
C LYS A 84 7.44 34.57 -1.41
N GLU A 85 6.34 35.24 -1.77
CA GLU A 85 5.09 34.59 -2.15
C GLU A 85 5.24 33.79 -3.45
N ASP A 86 5.85 34.38 -4.49
CA ASP A 86 6.08 33.70 -5.78
C ASP A 86 6.96 32.45 -5.59
N SER A 87 8.00 32.54 -4.77
CA SER A 87 8.84 31.40 -4.38
C SER A 87 8.03 30.33 -3.65
N PHE A 88 7.21 30.71 -2.65
CA PHE A 88 6.35 29.77 -1.92
C PHE A 88 5.36 29.06 -2.87
N MET A 89 4.73 29.81 -3.78
CA MET A 89 3.77 29.27 -4.73
C MET A 89 4.42 28.37 -5.77
N SER A 90 5.68 28.62 -6.14
CA SER A 90 6.46 27.73 -6.98
C SER A 90 6.70 26.39 -6.29
N ASP A 91 7.19 26.40 -5.05
CA ASP A 91 7.42 25.17 -4.27
C ASP A 91 6.12 24.38 -4.04
N TRP A 92 5.03 25.10 -3.74
CA TRP A 92 3.72 24.48 -3.58
C TRP A 92 3.25 23.75 -4.84
N ARG A 93 3.38 24.39 -6.01
CA ARG A 93 3.00 23.79 -7.30
C ARG A 93 3.85 22.57 -7.63
N GLU A 94 5.14 22.61 -7.32
CA GLU A 94 6.05 21.48 -7.54
C GLU A 94 5.63 20.26 -6.70
N MET A 95 5.32 20.47 -5.41
CA MET A 95 4.80 19.40 -4.55
C MET A 95 3.49 18.81 -5.10
N GLU A 96 2.55 19.67 -5.52
CA GLU A 96 1.29 19.22 -6.14
C GLU A 96 1.54 18.39 -7.41
N GLN A 97 2.50 18.80 -8.24
CA GLN A 97 2.84 18.09 -9.48
C GLN A 97 3.50 16.73 -9.21
N LEU A 98 4.37 16.64 -8.20
CA LEU A 98 4.97 15.37 -7.80
C LEU A 98 3.91 14.40 -7.28
N ILE A 99 3.06 14.85 -6.36
CA ILE A 99 2.03 13.98 -5.77
C ILE A 99 0.95 13.60 -6.78
N LYS A 100 0.63 14.44 -7.77
CA LYS A 100 -0.29 14.07 -8.88
C LYS A 100 0.20 12.88 -9.71
N GLN A 101 1.50 12.56 -9.67
CA GLN A 101 2.04 11.37 -10.35
C GLN A 101 1.85 10.10 -9.51
N CYS A 102 1.62 10.22 -8.21
CA CYS A 102 1.41 9.10 -7.32
C CYS A 102 -0.04 8.61 -7.41
N ASP A 103 -0.23 7.35 -7.78
CA ASP A 103 -1.55 6.70 -7.79
C ASP A 103 -1.97 6.14 -6.42
N ASP A 104 -1.09 6.20 -5.42
CA ASP A 104 -1.28 5.57 -4.12
C ASP A 104 -1.55 6.53 -2.95
N ILE A 105 -1.51 7.85 -3.19
CA ILE A 105 -1.67 8.87 -2.15
C ILE A 105 -2.12 10.24 -2.68
N SER A 106 -2.90 10.99 -1.90
CA SER A 106 -3.20 12.40 -2.16
C SER A 106 -2.27 13.36 -1.40
N LEU A 107 -2.24 14.64 -1.78
CA LEU A 107 -1.48 15.65 -1.02
C LEU A 107 -1.99 15.74 0.42
N ASN A 108 -3.31 15.65 0.63
CA ASN A 108 -3.91 15.68 1.95
C ASN A 108 -3.43 14.52 2.84
N ASP A 109 -3.35 13.31 2.30
CA ASP A 109 -2.81 12.15 3.03
C ASP A 109 -1.34 12.35 3.41
N LEU A 110 -0.54 12.95 2.53
CA LEU A 110 0.85 13.25 2.82
C LEU A 110 0.98 14.27 3.98
N PHE A 111 0.10 15.27 4.06
CA PHE A 111 0.04 16.18 5.20
C PHE A 111 -0.34 15.47 6.51
N ILE A 112 -1.22 14.47 6.45
CA ILE A 112 -1.54 13.62 7.61
C ILE A 112 -0.31 12.82 8.05
N ILE A 113 0.42 12.23 7.11
CA ILE A 113 1.67 11.49 7.37
C ILE A 113 2.73 12.44 7.97
N TYR A 114 2.85 13.65 7.43
CA TYR A 114 3.76 14.67 7.95
C TYR A 114 3.39 15.11 9.37
N ALA A 115 2.09 15.27 9.65
CA ALA A 115 1.61 15.56 11.00
C ALA A 115 1.96 14.44 11.99
N HIS A 116 1.80 13.17 11.59
CA HIS A 116 2.23 12.02 12.41
C HIS A 116 3.73 12.04 12.68
N TYR A 117 4.56 12.37 11.68
CA TYR A 117 6.00 12.56 11.85
C TYR A 117 6.32 13.69 12.84
N LEU A 118 5.68 14.85 12.72
CA LEU A 118 5.95 16.00 13.58
C LEU A 118 5.50 15.76 15.03
N LEU A 119 4.28 15.25 15.23
CA LEU A 119 3.70 15.03 16.55
C LEU A 119 4.30 13.81 17.26
N GLY A 120 4.49 12.70 16.55
CA GLY A 120 4.84 11.42 17.17
C GLY A 120 3.79 10.90 18.16
N SER A 121 2.54 11.36 18.05
CA SER A 121 1.42 10.98 18.91
C SER A 121 0.08 11.14 18.19
N ASN A 122 -0.99 10.70 18.84
CA ASN A 122 -2.35 11.07 18.47
C ASN A 122 -2.51 12.59 18.46
N GLN A 123 -3.25 13.09 17.48
CA GLN A 123 -3.75 14.46 17.49
C GLN A 123 -4.80 14.63 18.60
N LYS A 124 -4.75 15.77 19.29
CA LYS A 124 -5.78 16.20 20.26
C LYS A 124 -6.86 17.04 19.57
N LYS A 125 -6.48 17.71 18.48
CA LYS A 125 -7.34 18.56 17.63
C LYS A 125 -7.41 18.01 16.21
N SER A 126 -8.05 18.74 15.30
CA SER A 126 -7.96 18.45 13.87
C SER A 126 -6.49 18.52 13.40
N PHE A 127 -6.12 17.72 12.38
CA PHE A 127 -4.75 17.74 11.83
C PHE A 127 -4.34 19.14 11.36
N THR A 128 -5.27 19.88 10.78
CA THR A 128 -5.06 21.27 10.36
C THR A 128 -4.67 22.14 11.56
N GLU A 129 -5.42 22.10 12.66
CA GLU A 129 -5.12 22.90 13.86
C GLU A 129 -3.78 22.51 14.49
N GLU A 130 -3.47 21.21 14.57
CA GLU A 130 -2.17 20.76 15.09
C GLU A 130 -1.01 21.29 14.26
N LEU A 131 -1.10 21.19 12.93
CA LEU A 131 -0.07 21.71 12.03
C LEU A 131 0.04 23.23 12.09
N GLN A 132 -1.08 23.96 12.15
CA GLN A 132 -1.07 25.42 12.36
C GLN A 132 -0.34 25.80 13.65
N ASN A 133 -0.65 25.12 14.77
CA ASN A 133 0.02 25.36 16.05
C ASN A 133 1.53 25.06 15.96
N LEU A 134 1.92 23.97 15.28
CA LEU A 134 3.33 23.61 15.09
C LEU A 134 4.08 24.65 14.25
N PHE A 135 3.41 25.25 13.28
CA PHE A 135 4.01 26.25 12.36
C PHE A 135 3.87 27.69 12.86
N GLU A 136 3.18 27.95 13.96
CA GLU A 136 2.86 29.29 14.44
C GLU A 136 4.11 30.15 14.67
N ASN A 137 5.19 29.57 15.16
CA ASN A 137 6.43 30.29 15.43
C ASN A 137 7.54 30.02 14.39
N GLN A 138 7.20 29.42 13.25
CA GLN A 138 8.16 29.08 12.21
C GLN A 138 8.09 30.04 11.01
N ASP A 139 9.20 30.17 10.30
CA ASP A 139 9.24 30.92 9.05
C ASP A 139 8.49 30.14 7.94
N PRO A 140 7.51 30.74 7.24
CA PRO A 140 6.74 30.04 6.22
C PRO A 140 7.58 29.47 5.06
N ASN A 141 8.68 30.15 4.68
CA ASN A 141 9.58 29.66 3.64
C ASN A 141 10.42 28.46 4.12
N GLN A 142 10.76 28.38 5.40
CA GLN A 142 11.40 27.19 5.98
C GLN A 142 10.43 26.00 6.11
N VAL A 143 9.17 26.27 6.49
CA VAL A 143 8.13 25.25 6.58
C VAL A 143 7.87 24.64 5.20
N ILE A 144 7.69 25.46 4.17
CA ILE A 144 7.43 24.97 2.81
C ILE A 144 8.62 24.19 2.24
N ALA A 145 9.86 24.64 2.49
CA ALA A 145 11.05 23.91 2.08
C ALA A 145 11.15 22.53 2.75
N SER A 146 10.84 22.44 4.04
CA SER A 146 10.83 21.17 4.77
C SER A 146 9.73 20.21 4.27
N LEU A 147 8.52 20.74 4.02
CA LEU A 147 7.42 19.99 3.41
C LEU A 147 7.78 19.48 2.01
N LYS A 148 8.40 20.34 1.19
CA LYS A 148 8.85 19.99 -0.16
C LYS A 148 9.87 18.86 -0.12
N GLN A 149 10.87 18.94 0.75
CA GLN A 149 11.83 17.86 0.91
C GLN A 149 11.17 16.56 1.37
N PHE A 150 10.16 16.64 2.24
CA PHE A 150 9.38 15.47 2.66
C PHE A 150 8.60 14.84 1.50
N VAL A 151 7.97 15.64 0.64
CA VAL A 151 7.30 15.19 -0.59
C VAL A 151 8.28 14.52 -1.55
N ILE A 152 9.43 15.14 -1.79
CA ILE A 152 10.49 14.60 -2.66
C ILE A 152 10.98 13.25 -2.11
N ASN A 153 11.28 13.18 -0.82
CA ASN A 153 11.70 11.94 -0.16
C ASN A 153 10.66 10.82 -0.34
N TYR A 154 9.37 11.13 -0.20
CA TYR A 154 8.30 10.15 -0.43
C TYR A 154 8.30 9.67 -1.88
N TYR A 155 8.29 10.61 -2.83
CA TYR A 155 8.24 10.31 -4.26
C TYR A 155 9.44 9.44 -4.67
N GLU A 156 10.66 9.84 -4.31
CA GLU A 156 11.87 9.13 -4.74
C GLU A 156 12.10 7.81 -4.00
N LYS A 157 11.94 7.80 -2.67
CA LYS A 157 12.37 6.66 -1.83
C LYS A 157 11.27 5.64 -1.58
N ILE A 158 10.00 6.04 -1.66
CA ILE A 158 8.86 5.15 -1.43
C ILE A 158 8.13 4.85 -2.75
N TYR A 159 7.65 5.87 -3.45
CA TYR A 159 6.82 5.69 -4.64
C TYR A 159 7.61 5.12 -5.83
N CYS A 160 8.70 5.80 -6.22
CA CYS A 160 9.60 5.39 -7.29
C CYS A 160 10.66 4.37 -6.85
N SER A 161 10.52 3.80 -5.65
CA SER A 161 11.44 2.79 -5.14
C SER A 161 11.60 1.63 -6.12
N LYS A 162 12.80 1.03 -6.15
CA LYS A 162 13.10 -0.21 -6.87
C LYS A 162 13.56 -1.28 -5.90
N ASP A 163 12.85 -1.40 -4.77
CA ASP A 163 13.12 -2.38 -3.75
C ASP A 163 11.84 -3.16 -3.40
N LYS A 164 11.89 -4.48 -3.60
CA LYS A 164 10.79 -5.38 -3.25
C LYS A 164 10.42 -5.35 -1.77
N ASN A 165 11.36 -5.01 -0.88
CA ASN A 165 11.06 -4.81 0.53
C ASN A 165 10.11 -3.62 0.71
N ILE A 166 10.32 -2.51 -0.01
CA ILE A 166 9.40 -1.36 -0.02
C ILE A 166 8.09 -1.70 -0.73
N TYR A 167 8.13 -2.38 -1.87
CA TYR A 167 6.92 -2.82 -2.59
C TYR A 167 5.98 -3.63 -1.71
N SER A 168 6.53 -4.48 -0.83
CA SER A 168 5.72 -5.32 0.06
C SER A 168 4.84 -4.54 1.05
N PHE A 169 5.13 -3.26 1.31
CA PHE A 169 4.28 -2.38 2.12
C PHE A 169 3.05 -1.88 1.38
N GLN A 170 3.07 -1.82 0.04
CA GLN A 170 1.94 -1.31 -0.73
C GLN A 170 0.67 -2.16 -0.56
N TYR A 171 0.81 -3.39 -0.09
CA TYR A 171 -0.30 -4.31 0.17
C TYR A 171 -0.80 -4.28 1.62
N LEU A 172 -0.08 -3.61 2.52
CA LEU A 172 -0.40 -3.58 3.94
C LEU A 172 -1.53 -2.59 4.23
N ARG A 173 -2.42 -2.99 5.15
CA ARG A 173 -3.41 -2.09 5.74
C ARG A 173 -2.74 -0.99 6.58
N TRP A 174 -3.51 0.05 6.88
CA TRP A 174 -3.08 1.14 7.77
C TRP A 174 -1.91 1.95 7.21
N SER A 175 -2.00 2.26 5.91
CA SER A 175 -0.98 2.95 5.10
C SER A 175 -0.33 4.15 5.78
N ASN A 176 -1.14 5.06 6.33
CA ASN A 176 -0.64 6.30 6.93
C ASN A 176 0.39 6.06 8.05
N TYR A 177 0.30 4.95 8.79
CA TYR A 177 1.16 4.68 9.93
C TYR A 177 2.52 4.11 9.53
N TRP A 178 2.53 3.07 8.69
CA TRP A 178 3.81 2.54 8.21
C TRP A 178 4.50 3.55 7.30
N LYS A 179 3.76 4.34 6.49
CA LYS A 179 4.33 5.45 5.70
C LYS A 179 4.94 6.50 6.62
N ALA A 180 4.26 6.89 7.70
CA ALA A 180 4.81 7.86 8.66
C ALA A 180 6.10 7.35 9.33
N ILE A 181 6.18 6.06 9.67
CA ILE A 181 7.40 5.47 10.24
C ILE A 181 8.55 5.48 9.22
N LEU A 182 8.33 4.98 8.00
CA LEU A 182 9.37 4.95 6.97
C LEU A 182 9.81 6.36 6.59
N MET A 183 8.87 7.29 6.43
CA MET A 183 9.17 8.69 6.16
C MET A 183 9.91 9.37 7.31
N THR A 184 9.61 9.01 8.57
CA THR A 184 10.39 9.48 9.71
C THR A 184 11.83 8.98 9.61
N ALA A 185 12.03 7.68 9.35
CA ALA A 185 13.37 7.10 9.23
C ALA A 185 14.18 7.70 8.08
N ILE A 186 13.55 7.94 6.92
CA ILE A 186 14.18 8.60 5.77
C ILE A 186 14.55 10.05 6.14
N THR A 187 13.60 10.80 6.70
CA THR A 187 13.81 12.22 7.02
C THR A 187 14.88 12.44 8.09
N THR A 188 15.02 11.49 9.03
CA THR A 188 16.04 11.54 10.08
C THR A 188 17.37 10.87 9.69
N ASN A 189 17.49 10.36 8.46
CA ASN A 189 18.64 9.59 7.97
C ASN A 189 19.01 8.43 8.92
N TYR A 190 18.02 7.61 9.26
CA TYR A 190 18.20 6.50 10.18
C TYR A 190 19.18 5.44 9.62
N LYS A 191 20.23 5.15 10.38
CA LYS A 191 21.35 4.30 9.93
C LYS A 191 20.95 2.85 9.63
N ASP A 192 20.02 2.28 10.40
CA ASP A 192 19.65 0.86 10.32
C ASP A 192 18.32 0.71 9.53
N PHE A 193 18.19 1.44 8.42
CA PHE A 193 16.94 1.55 7.66
C PHE A 193 16.44 0.20 7.13
N ASP A 194 17.31 -0.60 6.52
CA ASP A 194 16.92 -1.89 5.93
C ASP A 194 16.42 -2.88 6.98
N GLU A 195 17.05 -2.89 8.16
CA GLU A 195 16.65 -3.72 9.28
C GLU A 195 15.31 -3.27 9.88
N LEU A 196 15.09 -1.95 9.96
CA LEU A 196 13.78 -1.39 10.33
C LEU A 196 12.69 -1.79 9.34
N VAL A 197 12.95 -1.72 8.03
CA VAL A 197 12.01 -2.09 6.97
C VAL A 197 11.57 -3.55 7.15
N PHE A 198 12.51 -4.45 7.44
CA PHE A 198 12.19 -5.85 7.75
C PHE A 198 11.28 -5.99 8.97
N GLU A 199 11.68 -5.43 10.11
CA GLU A 199 10.94 -5.57 11.39
C GLU A 199 9.56 -4.92 11.34
N LEU A 200 9.46 -3.77 10.68
CA LEU A 200 8.20 -3.07 10.50
C LEU A 200 7.24 -3.86 9.62
N ARG A 201 7.70 -4.35 8.46
CA ARG A 201 6.89 -5.20 7.57
C ARG A 201 6.37 -6.41 8.32
N ARG A 202 7.27 -7.11 9.01
CA ARG A 202 6.98 -8.28 9.83
C ARG A 202 5.89 -7.99 10.84
N PHE A 203 6.03 -6.92 11.62
CA PHE A 203 5.04 -6.52 12.63
C PHE A 203 3.65 -6.31 12.02
N TYR A 204 3.54 -5.58 10.91
CA TYR A 204 2.25 -5.28 10.29
C TYR A 204 1.58 -6.51 9.65
N TYR A 205 2.35 -7.38 8.97
CA TYR A 205 1.81 -8.64 8.43
C TYR A 205 1.30 -9.53 9.57
N LEU A 206 2.09 -9.71 10.63
CA LEU A 206 1.68 -10.51 11.79
C LEU A 206 0.39 -10.00 12.44
N TYR A 207 0.29 -8.68 12.64
CA TYR A 207 -0.91 -8.07 13.18
C TYR A 207 -2.13 -8.24 12.26
N TRP A 208 -1.94 -8.11 10.94
CA TRP A 208 -3.02 -8.32 9.99
C TRP A 208 -3.50 -9.78 10.00
N ILE A 209 -2.57 -10.73 9.88
CA ILE A 209 -2.87 -12.16 9.88
C ILE A 209 -3.55 -12.57 11.19
N ALA A 210 -3.12 -12.04 12.34
CA ALA A 210 -3.74 -12.29 13.64
C ALA A 210 -5.10 -11.60 13.85
N GLY A 211 -5.69 -11.00 12.81
CA GLY A 211 -7.03 -10.39 12.86
C GLY A 211 -7.11 -9.07 13.64
N LYS A 212 -5.97 -8.41 13.90
CA LYS A 212 -5.96 -7.15 14.66
C LYS A 212 -6.43 -5.97 13.82
N THR A 213 -6.77 -4.89 14.53
CA THR A 213 -7.36 -3.67 13.97
C THR A 213 -6.42 -2.47 14.07
N LEU A 214 -6.79 -1.36 13.40
CA LEU A 214 -6.00 -0.13 13.40
C LEU A 214 -5.70 0.40 14.81
N SER A 215 -6.70 0.35 15.70
CA SER A 215 -6.58 0.88 17.06
C SER A 215 -5.45 0.20 17.84
N GLN A 216 -5.16 -1.07 17.54
CA GLN A 216 -4.17 -1.88 18.24
C GLN A 216 -2.73 -1.63 17.75
N VAL A 217 -2.55 -1.21 16.48
CA VAL A 217 -1.23 -0.84 15.93
C VAL A 217 -0.87 0.62 16.14
N LYS A 218 -1.88 1.48 16.35
CA LYS A 218 -1.75 2.95 16.39
C LYS A 218 -0.69 3.43 17.39
N GLN A 219 -0.80 3.01 18.65
CA GLN A 219 0.12 3.47 19.69
C GLN A 219 1.55 2.98 19.47
N THR A 220 1.72 1.72 19.06
CA THR A 220 3.03 1.16 18.73
C THR A 220 3.71 1.95 17.63
N SER A 221 2.94 2.35 16.61
CA SER A 221 3.44 3.14 15.49
C SER A 221 4.02 4.49 15.94
N PHE A 222 3.33 5.18 16.85
CA PHE A 222 3.82 6.43 17.42
C PHE A 222 5.05 6.26 18.30
N ASN A 223 5.10 5.19 19.09
CA ASN A 223 6.28 4.87 19.90
C ASN A 223 7.52 4.67 19.00
N VAL A 224 7.36 4.04 17.84
CA VAL A 224 8.44 3.87 16.86
C VAL A 224 8.85 5.20 16.24
N ILE A 225 7.90 6.04 15.81
CA ILE A 225 8.18 7.38 15.29
C ILE A 225 9.00 8.19 16.30
N LYS A 226 8.60 8.18 17.58
CA LYS A 226 9.34 8.86 18.65
C LYS A 226 10.76 8.31 18.82
N ALA A 227 10.91 6.98 18.85
CA ALA A 227 12.22 6.33 18.96
C ALA A 227 13.16 6.68 17.78
N LEU A 228 12.64 6.77 16.56
CA LEU A 228 13.41 7.18 15.38
C LEU A 228 13.89 8.63 15.48
N LYS A 229 13.04 9.55 15.95
CA LYS A 229 13.40 10.96 16.14
C LYS A 229 14.45 11.14 17.24
N GLU A 230 14.40 10.31 18.27
CA GLU A 230 15.41 10.23 19.33
C GLU A 230 16.68 9.45 18.90
N LYS A 231 16.77 9.02 17.64
CA LYS A 231 17.88 8.25 17.07
C LYS A 231 18.24 6.99 17.88
N LYS A 232 17.23 6.30 18.43
CA LYS A 232 17.43 5.07 19.20
C LYS A 232 18.00 3.96 18.31
N HIS A 233 18.85 3.12 18.90
CA HIS A 233 19.41 1.94 18.23
C HIS A 233 18.32 0.96 17.78
N ILE A 234 18.52 0.23 16.68
CA ILE A 234 17.54 -0.72 16.13
C ILE A 234 17.02 -1.73 17.16
N ASN A 235 17.88 -2.20 18.05
CA ASN A 235 17.51 -3.09 19.15
C ASN A 235 16.37 -2.54 20.05
N TYR A 236 16.34 -1.22 20.27
CA TYR A 236 15.24 -0.59 21.01
C TYR A 236 13.93 -0.66 20.23
N LEU A 237 13.96 -0.44 18.92
CA LEU A 237 12.78 -0.54 18.05
C LEU A 237 12.29 -1.99 17.96
N LYS A 238 13.21 -2.96 17.83
CA LYS A 238 12.89 -4.40 17.89
C LYS A 238 12.21 -4.79 19.19
N ALA A 239 12.64 -4.21 20.32
CA ALA A 239 12.01 -4.45 21.61
C ALA A 239 10.57 -3.90 21.64
N ILE A 240 10.29 -2.74 21.03
CA ILE A 240 8.91 -2.22 20.91
C ILE A 240 8.01 -3.24 20.20
N PHE A 241 8.44 -3.78 19.05
CA PHE A 241 7.67 -4.76 18.30
C PHE A 241 7.54 -6.08 19.06
N SER A 242 8.64 -6.63 19.55
CA SER A 242 8.67 -7.96 20.19
C SER A 242 7.85 -7.99 21.47
N ASN A 243 7.95 -6.97 22.32
CA ASN A 243 7.14 -6.88 23.55
C ASN A 243 5.64 -6.85 23.24
N LYS A 244 5.27 -6.17 22.15
CA LYS A 244 3.88 -6.03 21.72
C LYS A 244 3.37 -7.33 21.09
N LEU A 245 4.16 -7.98 20.24
CA LEU A 245 3.85 -9.29 19.64
C LEU A 245 3.68 -10.39 20.70
N ASN A 246 4.56 -10.41 21.72
CA ASN A 246 4.52 -11.38 22.81
C ASN A 246 3.32 -11.15 23.74
N SER A 247 3.11 -9.92 24.21
CA SER A 247 2.06 -9.63 25.19
C SER A 247 0.64 -9.88 24.67
N GLU A 248 0.43 -9.77 23.35
CA GLU A 248 -0.85 -10.03 22.70
C GLU A 248 -0.94 -11.42 22.04
N LYS A 249 0.04 -12.30 22.29
CA LYS A 249 0.11 -13.66 21.73
C LYS A 249 -0.04 -13.70 20.20
N ILE A 250 0.56 -12.73 19.52
CA ILE A 250 0.39 -12.55 18.07
C ILE A 250 0.97 -13.73 17.30
N TYR A 251 2.06 -14.34 17.76
CA TYR A 251 2.64 -15.50 17.10
C TYR A 251 1.68 -16.69 17.09
N GLU A 252 1.07 -17.03 18.22
CA GLU A 252 0.09 -18.12 18.34
C GLU A 252 -1.12 -17.88 17.42
N LEU A 253 -1.66 -16.66 17.44
CA LEU A 253 -2.78 -16.27 16.59
C LEU A 253 -2.41 -16.34 15.10
N ALA A 254 -1.25 -15.81 14.72
CA ALA A 254 -0.80 -15.82 13.34
C ALA A 254 -0.55 -17.26 12.84
N ILE A 255 0.06 -18.12 13.65
CA ILE A 255 0.24 -19.55 13.32
C ILE A 255 -1.12 -20.22 13.12
N SER A 256 -2.07 -20.00 14.04
CA SER A 256 -3.42 -20.56 13.92
C SER A 256 -4.13 -20.15 12.63
N GLN A 257 -3.99 -18.88 12.24
CA GLN A 257 -4.59 -18.35 11.01
C GLN A 257 -3.87 -18.86 9.74
N LEU A 258 -2.55 -18.91 9.74
CA LEU A 258 -1.75 -19.39 8.59
C LEU A 258 -1.92 -20.90 8.32
N THR A 259 -2.19 -21.66 9.37
CA THR A 259 -2.32 -23.14 9.32
C THR A 259 -3.78 -23.60 9.26
N SER A 260 -4.71 -22.65 9.16
CA SER A 260 -6.13 -22.88 8.96
C SER A 260 -6.40 -23.54 7.61
N ASN A 261 -7.44 -24.36 7.56
CA ASN A 261 -7.94 -24.97 6.34
C ASN A 261 -8.91 -24.05 5.56
N MET A 262 -8.99 -22.75 5.89
CA MET A 262 -9.95 -21.78 5.32
C MET A 262 -9.31 -20.41 4.98
N VAL A 263 -8.05 -20.39 4.54
CA VAL A 263 -7.32 -19.15 4.28
C VAL A 263 -7.66 -18.47 2.95
N ASP A 264 -8.33 -19.17 2.02
CA ASP A 264 -8.61 -18.66 0.67
C ASP A 264 -9.59 -17.48 0.61
N LYS A 265 -10.24 -17.15 1.73
CA LYS A 265 -11.13 -15.98 1.90
C LYS A 265 -10.47 -14.83 2.65
N GLU A 266 -9.27 -15.05 3.20
CA GLU A 266 -8.61 -14.06 4.04
C GLU A 266 -8.02 -12.93 3.19
N ALA A 267 -8.26 -11.67 3.59
CA ALA A 267 -7.81 -10.52 2.81
C ALA A 267 -6.27 -10.43 2.70
N TRP A 268 -5.54 -11.04 3.63
CA TRP A 268 -4.08 -11.06 3.67
C TRP A 268 -3.46 -12.14 2.77
N ILE A 269 -4.21 -13.14 2.28
CA ILE A 269 -3.61 -14.31 1.62
C ILE A 269 -2.87 -13.94 0.33
N LYS A 270 -3.50 -13.12 -0.52
CA LYS A 270 -2.92 -12.71 -1.81
C LYS A 270 -1.68 -11.80 -1.60
N PRO A 271 -1.72 -10.77 -0.73
CA PRO A 271 -0.54 -10.04 -0.27
C PRO A 271 0.59 -10.94 0.28
N LEU A 272 0.24 -11.95 1.07
CA LEU A 272 1.22 -12.87 1.63
C LEU A 272 1.90 -13.73 0.55
N LEU A 273 1.14 -14.21 -0.43
CA LEU A 273 1.72 -14.91 -1.59
C LEU A 273 2.61 -13.99 -2.42
N ILE A 274 2.26 -12.71 -2.59
CA ILE A 274 3.14 -11.73 -3.23
C ILE A 274 4.42 -11.51 -2.43
N LEU A 275 4.33 -11.47 -1.10
CA LEU A 275 5.52 -11.38 -0.24
C LEU A 275 6.46 -12.59 -0.46
N ILE A 276 5.90 -13.79 -0.64
CA ILE A 276 6.68 -14.98 -1.00
C ILE A 276 7.28 -14.86 -2.41
N GLU A 277 6.54 -14.36 -3.41
CA GLU A 277 7.08 -14.11 -4.75
C GLU A 277 8.32 -13.20 -4.73
N TYR A 278 8.30 -12.18 -3.87
CA TYR A 278 9.44 -11.30 -3.69
C TYR A 278 10.64 -11.99 -3.04
N ASP A 279 10.44 -12.95 -2.14
CA ASP A 279 11.53 -13.77 -1.57
C ASP A 279 12.15 -14.74 -2.60
N LEU A 280 11.34 -15.23 -3.55
CA LEU A 280 11.76 -16.22 -4.55
C LEU A 280 12.56 -15.63 -5.71
N THR A 281 12.64 -14.31 -5.80
CA THR A 281 13.36 -13.59 -6.86
C THR A 281 14.51 -12.80 -6.26
N ASP A 282 15.50 -12.44 -7.07
CA ASP A 282 16.56 -11.51 -6.66
C ASP A 282 16.12 -10.04 -6.86
N GLN A 283 16.98 -9.08 -6.51
CA GLN A 283 16.72 -7.65 -6.68
C GLN A 283 17.20 -7.11 -8.05
N SER A 284 17.58 -7.99 -8.99
CA SER A 284 18.19 -7.57 -10.27
C SER A 284 17.17 -6.88 -11.19
N ASN A 285 15.90 -7.30 -11.14
CA ASN A 285 14.81 -6.67 -11.88
C ASN A 285 13.51 -6.70 -11.04
N PRO A 286 13.39 -5.83 -10.04
CA PRO A 286 12.25 -5.84 -9.12
C PRO A 286 11.02 -5.29 -9.84
N ILE A 287 9.94 -6.08 -9.86
CA ILE A 287 8.66 -5.71 -10.48
C ILE A 287 7.61 -5.59 -9.39
N LEU A 288 6.97 -4.43 -9.31
CA LEU A 288 5.82 -4.23 -8.42
C LEU A 288 4.61 -5.00 -8.97
N LEU A 289 4.16 -6.03 -8.24
CA LEU A 289 2.95 -6.78 -8.58
C LEU A 289 1.71 -5.97 -8.19
N LYS A 290 0.84 -5.64 -9.15
CA LYS A 290 -0.39 -4.87 -8.88
C LYS A 290 -1.50 -5.80 -8.36
N LEU A 291 -2.16 -5.41 -7.27
CA LEU A 291 -3.38 -6.06 -6.77
C LEU A 291 -4.60 -5.61 -7.58
N ASN A 292 -4.62 -5.92 -8.88
CA ASN A 292 -5.74 -5.63 -9.76
C ASN A 292 -6.53 -6.92 -10.08
N ASN A 293 -7.51 -6.79 -10.98
CA ASN A 293 -8.33 -7.89 -11.47
C ASN A 293 -7.57 -8.87 -12.37
N ASP A 294 -6.33 -8.57 -12.77
CA ASP A 294 -5.52 -9.49 -13.59
C ASP A 294 -4.69 -10.44 -12.75
N LEU A 295 -4.50 -10.16 -11.46
CA LEU A 295 -3.82 -11.08 -10.54
C LEU A 295 -4.87 -11.93 -9.84
N HIS A 296 -4.81 -13.25 -9.97
CA HIS A 296 -5.79 -14.17 -9.40
C HIS A 296 -5.16 -15.10 -8.36
N LEU A 297 -5.95 -15.39 -7.33
CA LEU A 297 -5.69 -16.50 -6.42
C LEU A 297 -6.22 -17.78 -7.08
N GLU A 298 -5.33 -18.71 -7.38
CA GLU A 298 -5.66 -19.98 -8.03
C GLU A 298 -5.71 -21.11 -7.02
N HIS A 299 -6.74 -21.94 -7.14
CA HIS A 299 -6.86 -23.23 -6.45
C HIS A 299 -6.35 -24.33 -7.38
N ILE A 300 -5.22 -24.95 -7.01
CA ILE A 300 -4.60 -26.02 -7.82
C ILE A 300 -5.53 -27.23 -7.86
N LEU A 301 -5.94 -27.74 -6.69
CA LEU A 301 -7.13 -28.57 -6.50
C LEU A 301 -8.37 -27.66 -6.59
N PRO A 302 -9.21 -27.76 -7.62
CA PRO A 302 -10.30 -26.84 -7.84
C PRO A 302 -11.47 -27.05 -6.87
N LYS A 303 -12.25 -25.99 -6.62
CA LYS A 303 -13.43 -26.05 -5.74
C LYS A 303 -14.50 -27.02 -6.22
N LYS A 304 -14.66 -27.16 -7.54
CA LYS A 304 -15.60 -28.10 -8.16
C LYS A 304 -14.93 -29.41 -8.58
N TYR A 305 -13.88 -29.87 -7.88
CA TYR A 305 -13.13 -31.08 -8.25
C TYR A 305 -14.01 -32.32 -8.47
N LYS A 306 -15.11 -32.48 -7.71
CA LYS A 306 -16.05 -33.62 -7.85
C LYS A 306 -16.73 -33.71 -9.22
N THR A 307 -16.74 -32.65 -10.02
CA THR A 307 -17.36 -32.69 -11.36
C THR A 307 -16.43 -33.27 -12.42
N ILE A 308 -15.21 -33.69 -12.05
CA ILE A 308 -14.12 -34.08 -12.96
C ILE A 308 -13.51 -35.39 -12.44
N ALA A 309 -13.55 -36.44 -13.25
CA ALA A 309 -13.23 -37.81 -12.82
C ALA A 309 -11.75 -37.98 -12.41
N GLU A 310 -10.85 -37.21 -13.02
CA GLU A 310 -9.41 -37.22 -12.75
C GLU A 310 -9.04 -36.71 -11.35
N TRP A 311 -10.00 -36.16 -10.60
CA TRP A 311 -9.84 -35.77 -9.21
C TRP A 311 -10.44 -36.77 -8.21
N ASN A 312 -10.92 -37.94 -8.66
CA ASN A 312 -11.57 -38.94 -7.81
C ASN A 312 -10.64 -39.56 -6.75
N HIS A 313 -9.32 -39.41 -6.88
CA HIS A 313 -8.35 -39.81 -5.85
C HIS A 313 -8.34 -38.90 -4.62
N ILE A 314 -9.02 -37.74 -4.67
CA ILE A 314 -9.12 -36.81 -3.55
C ILE A 314 -10.23 -37.25 -2.60
N THR A 315 -9.84 -37.62 -1.38
CA THR A 315 -10.78 -38.00 -0.32
C THR A 315 -11.40 -36.78 0.36
N GLU A 316 -12.51 -36.98 1.09
CA GLU A 316 -13.10 -35.91 1.90
C GLU A 316 -12.14 -35.40 2.99
N GLU A 317 -11.28 -36.27 3.53
CA GLU A 317 -10.25 -35.89 4.50
C GLU A 317 -9.24 -34.92 3.88
N VAL A 318 -8.68 -35.28 2.71
CA VAL A 318 -7.75 -34.43 1.96
C VAL A 318 -8.42 -33.11 1.60
N LYS A 319 -9.65 -33.14 1.09
CA LYS A 319 -10.40 -31.93 0.74
C LYS A 319 -10.64 -31.04 1.96
N ASN A 320 -11.07 -31.60 3.09
CA ASN A 320 -11.38 -30.81 4.30
C ASN A 320 -10.13 -30.18 4.91
N ARG A 321 -8.96 -30.82 4.77
CA ARG A 321 -7.69 -30.25 5.24
C ARG A 321 -7.11 -29.22 4.28
N TRP A 322 -7.09 -29.52 2.98
CA TRP A 322 -6.18 -28.85 2.05
C TRP A 322 -6.85 -27.91 1.06
N LEU A 323 -8.12 -28.11 0.69
CA LEU A 323 -8.75 -27.40 -0.44
C LEU A 323 -8.64 -25.87 -0.32
N HIS A 324 -8.90 -25.32 0.86
CA HIS A 324 -8.84 -23.89 1.12
C HIS A 324 -7.61 -23.48 1.96
N SER A 325 -6.65 -24.39 2.14
CA SER A 325 -5.38 -24.13 2.84
C SER A 325 -4.37 -23.42 1.94
N ILE A 326 -3.35 -22.80 2.54
CA ILE A 326 -2.27 -22.12 1.80
C ILE A 326 -1.50 -23.05 0.86
N ALA A 327 -1.42 -24.33 1.19
CA ALA A 327 -0.72 -25.33 0.37
C ALA A 327 -1.32 -25.47 -1.03
N ASN A 328 -2.63 -25.31 -1.15
CA ASN A 328 -3.35 -25.47 -2.41
C ASN A 328 -3.47 -24.17 -3.24
N LEU A 329 -2.90 -23.08 -2.75
CA LEU A 329 -3.05 -21.75 -3.34
C LEU A 329 -1.79 -21.33 -4.09
N THR A 330 -1.99 -20.63 -5.21
CA THR A 330 -0.92 -20.00 -5.98
C THR A 330 -1.40 -18.72 -6.65
N LEU A 331 -0.48 -17.99 -7.28
CA LEU A 331 -0.78 -16.80 -8.09
C LEU A 331 -0.76 -17.15 -9.58
N LEU A 332 -1.74 -16.63 -10.31
CA LEU A 332 -1.85 -16.70 -11.77
C LEU A 332 -2.37 -15.39 -12.34
N SER A 333 -2.13 -15.19 -13.65
CA SER A 333 -2.83 -14.14 -14.39
C SER A 333 -4.29 -14.52 -14.61
N GLY A 334 -5.18 -13.53 -14.74
CA GLY A 334 -6.61 -13.76 -14.92
C GLY A 334 -6.93 -14.65 -16.11
N LYS A 335 -6.28 -14.42 -17.26
CA LYS A 335 -6.41 -15.28 -18.44
C LYS A 335 -6.02 -16.74 -18.13
N LYS A 336 -4.86 -16.97 -17.50
CA LYS A 336 -4.42 -18.33 -17.15
C LYS A 336 -5.31 -18.98 -16.08
N ASN A 337 -5.84 -18.22 -15.13
CA ASN A 337 -6.76 -18.73 -14.11
C ASN A 337 -8.09 -19.17 -14.75
N ILE A 338 -8.62 -18.41 -15.71
CA ILE A 338 -9.81 -18.78 -16.48
C ILE A 338 -9.54 -20.04 -17.32
N ASP A 339 -8.40 -20.13 -18.00
CA ASP A 339 -8.02 -21.29 -18.81
C ASP A 339 -7.80 -22.54 -17.94
N ALA A 340 -7.22 -22.38 -16.75
CA ALA A 340 -6.99 -23.47 -15.79
C ALA A 340 -8.31 -24.00 -15.22
N SER A 341 -9.25 -23.12 -14.85
CA SER A 341 -10.62 -23.45 -14.41
C SER A 341 -10.65 -24.61 -13.40
N ASN A 342 -11.63 -25.51 -13.51
CA ASN A 342 -11.73 -26.75 -12.75
C ASN A 342 -11.02 -27.93 -13.44
N ASN A 343 -10.17 -27.68 -14.44
CA ASN A 343 -9.59 -28.76 -15.25
C ASN A 343 -8.73 -29.72 -14.42
N PRO A 344 -8.51 -30.96 -14.92
CA PRO A 344 -7.55 -31.91 -14.37
C PRO A 344 -6.15 -31.30 -14.18
N PHE A 345 -5.37 -31.86 -13.24
CA PHE A 345 -4.06 -31.34 -12.86
C PHE A 345 -3.09 -31.23 -14.06
N ASN A 346 -2.98 -32.26 -14.89
CA ASN A 346 -2.15 -32.25 -16.09
C ASN A 346 -2.54 -31.14 -17.08
N VAL A 347 -3.84 -30.88 -17.26
CA VAL A 347 -4.35 -29.79 -18.10
C VAL A 347 -4.01 -28.43 -17.49
N LYS A 348 -4.13 -28.27 -16.17
CA LYS A 348 -3.66 -27.05 -15.48
C LYS A 348 -2.16 -26.82 -15.70
N MET A 349 -1.32 -27.86 -15.66
CA MET A 349 0.12 -27.72 -15.91
C MET A 349 0.42 -27.27 -17.34
N ILE A 350 -0.31 -27.79 -18.32
CA ILE A 350 -0.26 -27.34 -19.72
C ILE A 350 -0.60 -25.83 -19.84
N VAL A 351 -1.64 -25.37 -19.11
CA VAL A 351 -2.00 -23.94 -19.05
C VAL A 351 -0.89 -23.12 -18.39
N TYR A 352 -0.29 -23.63 -17.30
CA TYR A 352 0.79 -22.94 -16.58
C TYR A 352 2.00 -22.78 -17.49
N GLN A 353 2.36 -23.82 -18.25
CA GLN A 353 3.45 -23.83 -19.22
C GLN A 353 3.23 -22.86 -20.41
N GLY A 354 1.97 -22.65 -20.83
CA GLY A 354 1.65 -21.58 -21.79
C GLY A 354 0.89 -21.96 -23.05
N ASN A 355 0.23 -23.12 -23.12
CA ASN A 355 -0.36 -23.65 -24.36
C ASN A 355 -1.29 -22.69 -25.15
N HIS A 356 -1.92 -21.71 -24.52
CA HIS A 356 -2.80 -20.72 -25.19
C HIS A 356 -2.26 -19.27 -25.16
N THR A 357 -1.16 -19.01 -24.47
CA THR A 357 -0.55 -17.68 -24.30
C THR A 357 0.89 -17.61 -24.79
N ASN A 358 1.41 -18.73 -25.32
CA ASN A 358 2.80 -19.01 -25.72
C ASN A 358 3.85 -18.91 -24.61
N ASN A 359 3.53 -18.28 -23.47
CA ASN A 359 4.46 -18.01 -22.38
C ASN A 359 4.08 -18.75 -21.10
N THR A 360 5.09 -19.17 -20.35
CA THR A 360 4.91 -19.76 -19.02
C THR A 360 4.33 -18.76 -18.02
N THR A 361 3.79 -19.26 -16.91
CA THR A 361 3.30 -18.41 -15.81
C THR A 361 4.41 -17.52 -15.27
N ALA A 362 4.09 -16.26 -14.95
CA ALA A 362 5.06 -15.27 -14.49
C ALA A 362 5.43 -15.41 -13.00
N PHE A 363 4.69 -16.23 -12.24
CA PHE A 363 4.80 -16.33 -10.79
C PHE A 363 5.63 -17.56 -10.39
N ARG A 364 6.65 -17.38 -9.56
CA ARG A 364 7.52 -18.48 -9.10
C ARG A 364 6.76 -19.52 -8.28
N LEU A 365 5.71 -19.12 -7.55
CA LEU A 365 4.84 -20.04 -6.81
C LEU A 365 4.14 -21.06 -7.71
N SER A 366 3.68 -20.65 -8.89
CA SER A 366 3.05 -21.56 -9.88
C SER A 366 4.07 -22.26 -10.76
N GLN A 367 5.22 -21.62 -11.05
CA GLN A 367 6.34 -22.29 -11.71
C GLN A 367 6.88 -23.46 -10.88
N LYS A 368 7.00 -23.32 -9.55
CA LYS A 368 7.42 -24.45 -8.70
C LYS A 368 6.52 -25.68 -8.89
N VAL A 369 5.19 -25.49 -8.96
CA VAL A 369 4.25 -26.61 -9.18
C VAL A 369 4.50 -27.25 -10.55
N LEU A 370 4.79 -26.43 -11.56
CA LEU A 370 5.13 -26.89 -12.90
C LEU A 370 6.48 -27.63 -12.92
N ASP A 371 7.48 -27.15 -12.19
CA ASP A 371 8.80 -27.78 -12.08
C ASP A 371 8.69 -29.16 -11.41
N ASP A 372 7.95 -29.24 -10.29
CA ASP A 372 7.66 -30.48 -9.58
C ASP A 372 6.97 -31.49 -10.53
N PHE A 373 5.99 -31.04 -11.33
CA PHE A 373 5.32 -31.86 -12.35
C PHE A 373 6.27 -32.33 -13.47
N ASN A 374 7.12 -31.45 -13.99
CA ASN A 374 8.07 -31.76 -15.06
C ASN A 374 9.16 -32.74 -14.61
N GLN A 375 9.55 -32.66 -13.34
CA GLN A 375 10.50 -33.58 -12.70
C GLN A 375 9.86 -34.94 -12.36
N LYS A 376 8.58 -35.14 -12.69
CA LYS A 376 7.81 -36.35 -12.37
C LYS A 376 7.74 -36.67 -10.88
N THR A 377 7.84 -35.66 -10.03
CA THR A 377 7.60 -35.82 -8.59
C THR A 377 6.14 -36.21 -8.34
N PHE A 378 5.89 -36.94 -7.26
CA PHE A 378 4.54 -37.36 -6.84
C PHE A 378 3.74 -38.04 -7.96
N ASN A 379 4.42 -38.80 -8.85
CA ASN A 379 3.82 -39.44 -10.03
C ASN A 379 3.01 -38.48 -10.91
N GLN A 380 3.41 -37.20 -10.97
CA GLN A 380 2.70 -36.14 -11.72
C GLN A 380 1.25 -35.94 -11.28
N GLN A 381 0.93 -36.24 -10.03
CA GLN A 381 -0.40 -36.11 -9.45
C GLN A 381 -0.41 -35.10 -8.31
N TRP A 382 -1.50 -34.34 -8.22
CA TRP A 382 -1.76 -33.46 -7.10
C TRP A 382 -2.55 -34.23 -6.03
N HIS A 383 -1.84 -34.98 -5.19
CA HIS A 383 -2.40 -35.73 -4.06
C HIS A 383 -1.85 -35.21 -2.72
N GLU A 384 -2.18 -35.89 -1.62
CA GLU A 384 -1.88 -35.38 -0.27
C GLU A 384 -0.38 -35.19 -0.01
N ASP A 385 0.50 -36.05 -0.51
CA ASP A 385 1.95 -35.90 -0.29
C ASP A 385 2.51 -34.66 -1.01
N ALA A 386 2.02 -34.37 -2.23
CA ALA A 386 2.38 -33.15 -2.95
C ALA A 386 1.91 -31.89 -2.19
N LEU A 387 0.71 -31.96 -1.59
CA LEU A 387 0.18 -30.88 -0.73
C LEU A 387 1.00 -30.70 0.55
N LYS A 388 1.39 -31.79 1.22
CA LYS A 388 2.24 -31.76 2.43
C LYS A 388 3.62 -31.21 2.14
N ASP A 389 4.26 -31.64 1.05
CA ASP A 389 5.56 -31.12 0.62
C ASP A 389 5.48 -29.61 0.36
N ARG A 390 4.51 -29.19 -0.45
CA ARG A 390 4.29 -27.77 -0.72
C ARG A 390 3.98 -26.97 0.54
N TYR A 391 3.18 -27.52 1.44
CA TYR A 391 2.86 -26.88 2.71
C TYR A 391 4.13 -26.62 3.54
N ASN A 392 4.95 -27.64 3.72
CA ASN A 392 6.23 -27.53 4.45
C ASN A 392 7.17 -26.51 3.78
N TRP A 393 7.22 -26.51 2.45
CA TRP A 393 7.99 -25.53 1.68
C TRP A 393 7.48 -24.09 1.89
N ILE A 394 6.16 -23.86 1.85
CA ILE A 394 5.56 -22.55 2.13
C ILE A 394 5.88 -22.12 3.57
N LEU A 395 5.71 -23.01 4.55
CA LEU A 395 6.01 -22.70 5.94
C LEU A 395 7.47 -22.30 6.13
N ALA A 396 8.42 -22.98 5.48
CA ALA A 396 9.84 -22.60 5.52
C ALA A 396 10.10 -21.18 4.96
N ARG A 397 9.36 -20.76 3.93
CA ARG A 397 9.42 -19.38 3.42
C ARG A 397 8.87 -18.39 4.43
N LEU A 398 7.76 -18.73 5.08
CA LEU A 398 7.14 -17.88 6.10
C LEU A 398 7.98 -17.76 7.37
N GLU A 399 8.72 -18.80 7.77
CA GLU A 399 9.68 -18.73 8.88
C GLU A 399 10.72 -17.64 8.63
N LYS A 400 11.28 -17.57 7.42
CA LYS A 400 12.24 -16.52 7.04
C LYS A 400 11.60 -15.14 6.98
N LEU A 401 10.43 -15.03 6.35
CA LEU A 401 9.77 -13.75 6.06
C LEU A 401 9.14 -13.09 7.29
N LEU A 402 8.60 -13.92 8.19
CA LEU A 402 7.85 -13.47 9.36
C LEU A 402 8.56 -13.76 10.68
N ALA A 403 9.72 -14.45 10.66
CA ALA A 403 10.45 -14.89 11.85
C ALA A 403 9.50 -15.48 12.92
N ILE A 404 8.77 -16.50 12.51
CA ILE A 404 7.89 -17.35 13.32
C ILE A 404 8.45 -18.77 13.28
N ASP A 405 8.30 -19.54 14.34
CA ASP A 405 8.65 -20.96 14.39
C ASP A 405 7.43 -21.84 14.06
N PHE A 406 7.51 -22.65 13.00
CA PHE A 406 6.49 -23.61 12.61
C PHE A 406 6.89 -25.07 12.92
N THR A 407 7.94 -25.31 13.70
CA THR A 407 8.48 -26.65 13.96
C THR A 407 7.42 -27.65 14.43
N LEU A 408 6.59 -27.27 15.41
CA LEU A 408 5.52 -28.14 15.91
C LEU A 408 4.44 -28.45 14.86
N VAL A 409 4.14 -27.49 13.98
CA VAL A 409 3.15 -27.66 12.91
C VAL A 409 3.68 -28.63 11.86
N LYS A 410 4.94 -28.49 11.46
CA LYS A 410 5.57 -29.36 10.45
C LYS A 410 5.66 -30.82 10.91
N GLN A 411 5.87 -31.07 12.21
CA GLN A 411 5.91 -32.42 12.78
C GLN A 411 4.59 -33.18 12.62
N ILE A 412 3.45 -32.48 12.60
CA ILE A 412 2.13 -33.08 12.42
C ILE A 412 1.91 -33.52 10.96
N ASP A 413 2.46 -32.77 10.01
CA ASP A 413 2.18 -32.91 8.58
C ASP A 413 3.34 -33.55 7.77
N THR A 414 4.36 -34.10 8.43
CA THR A 414 5.48 -34.77 7.74
C THR A 414 5.00 -36.10 7.12
N PRO A 415 5.21 -36.36 5.82
CA PRO A 415 4.95 -37.68 5.25
C PRO A 415 5.80 -38.70 6.00
N LYS A 416 5.20 -39.81 6.49
CA LYS A 416 5.99 -40.97 6.89
C LYS A 416 6.73 -41.42 5.63
N MET A 417 8.02 -41.12 5.52
CA MET A 417 8.85 -41.64 4.45
C MET A 417 8.68 -43.16 4.46
N ALA A 418 8.05 -43.69 3.41
CA ALA A 418 8.05 -45.12 3.17
C ALA A 418 9.51 -45.56 3.07
N LYS A 419 9.92 -46.48 3.94
CA LYS A 419 11.21 -47.15 3.84
C LYS A 419 11.26 -48.02 2.59
#